data_AF-A0A523T3X7-F1
#
_entry.id   AF-A0A523T3X7-F1
#
_cell.length_a   1.000
_cell.length_b   1.000
_cell.length_c   1.000
_cell.angle_alpha   90.00
_cell.angle_beta   90.00
_cell.angle_gamma   90.00
#
_symmetry.space_group_name_H-M   'P 1'
#
loop_
_entity.id
_entity.type
_entity.pdbx_description
1 polymer ?
#
loop_
_entity_poly.entity_id
_entity_poly.type
_entity_poly.pdbx_seq_one_letter_code
_entity_poly.pdbx_strand_id
1 'polypeptide(L)'
;MPEEKVEEQEVELKDQVISIRRVTKVVKGGKNLSFTALVAVGNENGLVGIGKGKAREVPMAIAKAVQAAKKDLFKVPIMKTTIPHFIKGEHCGGAVVLRPASKGTGVIAGGAVRIIMELAGIKDILTKSLRSNNPISVANATMNGLRKLKNAELVSKNRGKPEETIWQ
;
A
#
# COMPACT_ATOMS: atom_id res chain seq x y z
N MET A 1 16.35 -11.61 -2.02
CA MET A 1 16.09 -10.60 -3.07
C MET A 1 16.56 -9.28 -2.53
N PRO A 2 17.52 -8.59 -3.16
CA PRO A 2 17.92 -7.26 -2.70
C PRO A 2 16.77 -6.30 -3.02
N GLU A 3 16.26 -5.62 -1.99
CA GLU A 3 15.30 -4.54 -2.14
C GLU A 3 16.06 -3.35 -2.78
N GLU A 4 15.74 -3.01 -4.03
CA GLU A 4 16.22 -1.75 -4.65
C GLU A 4 15.64 -0.59 -3.83
N LYS A 5 16.42 -0.09 -2.86
CA LYS A 5 16.11 1.12 -2.13
C LYS A 5 16.32 2.30 -3.08
N VAL A 6 15.21 2.92 -3.47
CA VAL A 6 15.23 4.14 -4.28
C VAL A 6 15.82 5.28 -3.45
N GLU A 7 16.86 5.94 -3.97
CA GLU A 7 17.52 7.07 -3.32
C GLU A 7 16.61 8.32 -3.31
N GLU A 8 16.70 9.11 -2.24
CA GLU A 8 15.81 10.21 -1.83
C GLU A 8 15.89 11.50 -2.68
N GLN A 9 16.33 11.44 -3.93
CA GLN A 9 16.51 12.64 -4.76
C GLN A 9 15.22 12.99 -5.54
N GLU A 10 14.55 14.04 -5.06
CA GLU A 10 13.53 14.86 -5.76
C GLU A 10 12.26 14.17 -6.29
N VAL A 11 11.85 13.04 -5.70
CA VAL A 11 10.52 12.50 -6.02
C VAL A 11 9.46 13.31 -5.27
N GLU A 12 8.53 13.95 -5.99
CA GLU A 12 7.33 14.55 -5.41
C GLU A 12 6.48 13.46 -4.75
N LEU A 13 6.62 13.32 -3.44
CA LEU A 13 5.88 12.35 -2.63
C LEU A 13 4.65 13.04 -2.05
N LYS A 14 3.47 12.52 -2.40
CA LYS A 14 2.20 12.88 -1.78
C LYS A 14 1.94 11.95 -0.60
N ASP A 15 1.45 12.50 0.50
CA ASP A 15 1.02 11.75 1.67
C ASP A 15 -0.51 11.83 1.85
N GLN A 16 -1.11 10.71 2.24
CA GLN A 16 -2.52 10.66 2.64
C GLN A 16 -2.71 9.84 3.91
N VAL A 17 -3.57 10.35 4.80
CA VAL A 17 -3.89 9.70 6.07
C VAL A 17 -4.98 8.65 5.85
N ILE A 18 -4.71 7.40 6.24
CA ILE A 18 -5.70 6.31 6.16
C ILE A 18 -6.60 6.30 7.40
N SER A 19 -5.99 6.39 8.59
CA SER A 19 -6.73 6.28 9.85
C SER A 19 -5.96 6.94 10.99
N ILE A 20 -6.70 7.65 11.83
CA ILE A 20 -6.21 8.21 13.10
C ILE A 20 -6.99 7.56 14.23
N ARG A 21 -6.29 7.13 15.27
CA ARG A 21 -6.89 6.54 16.47
C ARG A 21 -6.34 7.20 17.71
N ARG A 22 -7.21 7.50 18.67
CA ARG A 22 -6.80 7.87 20.03
C ARG A 22 -6.66 6.60 20.86
N VAL A 23 -5.45 6.35 21.38
CA VAL A 23 -5.12 5.22 22.23
C VAL A 23 -4.74 5.73 23.63
N THR A 24 -5.00 4.93 24.67
CA THR A 24 -4.85 5.37 26.06
C THR A 24 -4.07 4.34 26.87
N LYS A 25 -3.10 4.80 27.67
CA LYS A 25 -2.43 4.01 28.72
C LYS A 25 -2.93 4.47 30.08
N VAL A 26 -3.47 3.54 30.87
CA VAL A 26 -3.90 3.82 32.26
C VAL A 26 -2.70 3.75 33.20
N VAL A 27 -2.57 4.72 34.10
CA VAL A 27 -1.53 4.82 35.13
C VAL A 27 -2.18 5.15 36.48
N LYS A 28 -1.44 5.01 37.60
CA LYS A 28 -1.99 5.27 38.95
C LYS A 28 -2.61 6.66 39.11
N GLY A 29 -2.05 7.68 38.45
CA GLY A 29 -2.54 9.07 38.49
C GLY A 29 -3.56 9.45 37.42
N GLY A 30 -3.98 8.53 36.53
CA GLY A 30 -4.97 8.85 35.49
C GLY A 30 -4.77 8.13 34.16
N LYS A 31 -5.17 8.78 33.07
CA LYS A 31 -5.15 8.24 31.72
C LYS A 31 -4.24 9.06 30.81
N ASN A 32 -3.14 8.46 30.37
CA ASN A 32 -2.24 9.07 29.39
C ASN A 32 -2.74 8.77 27.97
N LEU A 33 -3.18 9.81 27.28
CA LEU A 33 -3.68 9.74 25.91
C LEU A 33 -2.53 9.88 24.90
N SER A 34 -2.67 9.22 23.75
CA SER A 34 -1.79 9.38 22.60
C SER A 34 -2.57 9.14 21.31
N PHE A 35 -2.12 9.71 20.21
CA PHE A 35 -2.68 9.46 18.89
C PHE A 35 -1.77 8.53 18.10
N THR A 36 -2.38 7.57 17.42
CA THR A 36 -1.73 6.70 16.44
C THR A 36 -2.28 7.06 15.07
N ALA A 37 -1.39 7.31 14.11
CA ALA A 37 -1.73 7.58 12.73
C ALA A 37 -1.19 6.46 11.83
N LEU A 38 -2.00 6.04 10.86
CA LEU A 38 -1.60 5.22 9.73
C LEU A 38 -1.66 6.09 8.48
N VAL A 39 -0.53 6.22 7.79
CA VAL A 39 -0.34 7.10 6.63
C VAL A 39 0.22 6.28 5.49
N ALA A 40 -0.22 6.58 4.27
CA ALA A 40 0.40 6.10 3.04
C ALA A 40 1.10 7.26 2.34
N VAL A 41 2.21 6.97 1.69
CA VAL A 41 3.01 7.91 0.91
C VAL A 41 3.24 7.30 -0.47
N GLY A 42 3.16 8.11 -1.52
CA GLY A 42 3.44 7.65 -2.88
C GLY A 42 3.60 8.79 -3.88
N ASN A 43 4.05 8.47 -5.08
CA ASN A 43 4.34 9.44 -6.14
C ASN A 43 3.40 9.33 -7.36
N GLU A 44 2.30 8.59 -7.24
CA GLU A 44 1.35 8.30 -8.34
C GLU A 44 1.97 7.62 -9.57
N ASN A 45 3.24 7.20 -9.48
CA ASN A 45 4.04 6.62 -10.55
C ASN A 45 4.61 5.25 -10.14
N GLY A 46 3.83 4.51 -9.35
CA GLY A 46 4.19 3.16 -8.93
C GLY A 46 5.12 3.08 -7.73
N LEU A 47 5.47 4.17 -7.05
CA LEU A 47 6.11 4.09 -5.72
C LEU A 47 5.07 4.33 -4.64
N VAL A 48 4.98 3.39 -3.69
CA VAL A 48 4.09 3.51 -2.54
C VAL A 48 4.72 2.89 -1.30
N GLY A 49 4.40 3.46 -0.14
CA GLY A 49 4.85 3.03 1.17
C GLY A 49 3.78 3.31 2.21
N ILE A 50 3.75 2.53 3.29
CA ILE A 50 2.87 2.79 4.43
C ILE A 50 3.66 2.93 5.71
N GLY A 51 3.17 3.75 6.62
CA GLY A 51 3.84 4.03 7.88
C GLY A 51 2.86 4.19 9.02
N LYS A 52 3.29 3.76 10.20
CA LYS A 52 2.57 3.97 11.46
C LYS A 52 3.36 4.92 12.34
N GLY A 53 2.68 5.85 12.97
CA GLY A 53 3.28 6.81 13.90
C GLY A 53 2.44 6.91 15.16
N LYS A 54 3.10 7.19 16.30
CA LYS A 54 2.43 7.47 17.57
C LYS A 54 3.07 8.66 18.26
N ALA A 55 2.25 9.60 18.71
CA ALA A 55 2.67 10.77 19.47
C ALA A 55 1.56 11.25 20.42
N ARG A 56 1.85 12.26 21.25
CA ARG A 56 0.85 12.90 22.11
C ARG A 56 -0.08 13.82 21.33
N GLU A 57 0.39 14.39 20.24
CA GLU A 57 -0.34 15.29 19.35
C GLU A 57 -0.56 14.64 17.98
N VAL A 58 -1.62 15.05 17.28
CA VAL A 58 -1.99 14.49 15.97
C VAL A 58 -0.96 14.84 14.88
N PRO A 59 -0.54 16.11 14.69
CA PRO A 59 0.42 16.45 13.63
C PRO A 59 1.76 15.72 13.81
N MET A 60 2.24 15.64 15.05
CA MET A 60 3.46 14.89 15.39
C MET A 60 3.33 13.39 15.12
N ALA A 61 2.15 12.80 15.30
CA ALA A 61 1.92 11.39 14.99
C ALA A 61 1.93 11.15 13.47
N ILE A 62 1.35 12.06 12.68
CA ILE A 62 1.36 12.02 11.22
C ILE A 62 2.78 12.18 10.70
N ALA A 63 3.53 13.18 11.16
CA ALA A 63 4.91 13.40 10.74
C ALA A 63 5.80 12.16 10.98
N LYS A 64 5.67 11.52 12.15
CA LYS A 64 6.36 10.25 12.44
C LYS A 64 5.94 9.12 11.51
N ALA A 65 4.65 9.04 11.18
CA ALA A 65 4.14 8.04 10.26
C ALA A 65 4.66 8.25 8.83
N VAL A 66 4.72 9.49 8.34
CA VAL A 66 5.28 9.84 7.03
C VAL A 66 6.75 9.45 6.95
N GLN A 67 7.55 9.79 7.97
CA GLN A 67 8.96 9.40 8.02
C GLN A 67 9.17 7.89 8.05
N ALA A 68 8.27 7.14 8.71
CA ALA A 68 8.29 5.68 8.65
C ALA A 68 7.91 5.15 7.27
N ALA A 69 6.92 5.74 6.61
CA ALA A 69 6.45 5.33 5.29
C ALA A 69 7.50 5.55 4.20
N LYS A 70 8.24 6.66 4.26
CA LYS A 70 9.34 6.96 3.32
C LYS A 70 10.43 5.89 3.33
N LYS A 71 10.69 5.26 4.49
CA LYS A 71 11.66 4.17 4.62
C LYS A 71 11.20 2.84 4.03
N ASP A 72 9.89 2.66 3.87
CA ASP A 72 9.26 1.42 3.35
C ASP A 72 8.63 1.65 1.97
N LEU A 73 9.25 2.51 1.15
CA LEU A 73 8.85 2.69 -0.24
C LEU A 73 9.24 1.45 -1.05
N PHE A 74 8.29 0.97 -1.84
CA PHE A 74 8.55 -0.09 -2.82
C PHE A 74 7.90 0.23 -4.15
N LYS A 75 8.46 -0.33 -5.23
CA LYS A 75 7.95 -0.18 -6.59
C LYS A 75 6.88 -1.22 -6.89
N VAL A 76 5.69 -0.74 -7.24
CA VAL A 76 4.54 -1.54 -7.67
C VAL A 76 4.67 -1.81 -9.16
N PRO A 77 4.53 -3.08 -9.61
CA PRO A 77 4.43 -3.39 -11.02
C PRO A 77 3.07 -2.94 -11.57
N ILE A 78 3.10 -1.93 -12.45
CA ILE A 78 1.91 -1.38 -13.10
C ILE A 78 2.00 -1.68 -14.59
N MET A 79 0.89 -2.15 -15.16
CA MET A 79 0.77 -2.39 -16.59
C MET A 79 -0.33 -1.50 -17.17
N LYS A 80 0.07 -0.56 -18.04
CA LYS A 80 -0.78 0.49 -18.61
C LYS A 80 -1.43 1.33 -17.50
N THR A 81 -2.56 0.87 -16.98
CA THR A 81 -3.38 1.57 -16.00
C THR A 81 -3.78 0.67 -14.81
N THR A 82 -3.48 -0.63 -14.87
CA THR A 82 -3.93 -1.65 -13.92
C THR A 82 -2.80 -2.60 -13.48
N ILE A 83 -3.14 -3.57 -12.64
CA ILE A 83 -2.25 -4.61 -12.14
C ILE A 83 -2.05 -5.72 -13.20
N PRO A 84 -0.90 -6.41 -13.26
CA PRO A 84 -0.66 -7.46 -14.27
C PRO A 84 -1.60 -8.66 -14.19
N HIS A 85 -1.89 -9.17 -12.99
CA HIS A 85 -2.73 -10.36 -12.78
C HIS A 85 -3.50 -10.30 -11.47
N PHE A 86 -4.50 -11.18 -11.34
CA PHE A 86 -5.27 -11.34 -10.12
C PHE A 86 -4.40 -11.84 -8.96
N ILE A 87 -4.47 -11.18 -7.81
CA ILE A 87 -3.73 -11.59 -6.62
C ILE A 87 -4.58 -11.46 -5.36
N LYS A 88 -4.36 -12.37 -4.41
CA LYS A 88 -4.91 -12.30 -3.06
C LYS A 88 -3.78 -11.95 -2.09
N GLY A 89 -3.90 -10.79 -1.45
CA GLY A 89 -3.04 -10.34 -0.38
C GLY A 89 -3.61 -10.75 0.98
N GLU A 90 -2.77 -11.27 1.87
CA GLU A 90 -3.17 -11.65 3.22
C GLU A 90 -2.15 -11.17 4.22
N HIS A 91 -2.63 -10.60 5.34
CA HIS A 91 -1.79 -10.21 6.45
C HIS A 91 -2.57 -10.25 7.76
N CYS A 92 -2.16 -11.12 8.69
CA CYS A 92 -2.90 -11.46 9.89
C CYS A 92 -4.37 -11.83 9.57
N GLY A 93 -5.34 -11.14 10.19
CA GLY A 93 -6.77 -11.32 9.91
C GLY A 93 -7.30 -10.52 8.72
N GLY A 94 -6.48 -9.74 8.00
CA GLY A 94 -6.89 -9.01 6.81
C GLY A 94 -6.64 -9.83 5.53
N ALA A 95 -7.64 -9.90 4.65
CA ALA A 95 -7.47 -10.46 3.31
C ALA A 95 -8.02 -9.47 2.28
N VAL A 96 -7.27 -9.21 1.21
CA VAL A 96 -7.67 -8.30 0.14
C VAL A 96 -7.50 -9.01 -1.18
N VAL A 97 -8.56 -9.00 -1.98
CA VAL A 97 -8.55 -9.50 -3.34
C VAL A 97 -8.33 -8.30 -4.26
N LEU A 98 -7.32 -8.39 -5.12
CA LEU A 98 -6.98 -7.40 -6.14
C LEU A 98 -7.20 -8.04 -7.51
N ARG A 99 -8.11 -7.48 -8.30
CA ARG A 99 -8.42 -7.96 -9.65
C ARG A 99 -8.15 -6.84 -10.66
N PRO A 100 -7.41 -7.12 -11.75
CA PRO A 100 -7.23 -6.15 -12.82
C PRO A 100 -8.56 -5.82 -13.48
N ALA A 101 -8.68 -4.58 -13.96
CA ALA A 101 -9.89 -4.06 -14.57
C ALA A 101 -9.61 -3.46 -15.95
N SER A 102 -10.65 -3.37 -16.77
CA SER A 102 -10.59 -2.70 -18.06
C SER A 102 -10.40 -1.20 -17.89
N LYS A 103 -9.82 -0.54 -18.91
CA LYS A 103 -9.62 0.91 -18.91
C LYS A 103 -10.95 1.65 -18.71
N GLY A 104 -10.97 2.63 -17.80
CA GLY A 104 -12.15 3.44 -17.51
C GLY A 104 -13.07 2.89 -16.43
N THR A 105 -12.67 1.82 -15.72
CA THR A 105 -13.43 1.28 -14.58
C THR A 105 -13.24 2.14 -13.32
N GLY A 106 -12.09 2.82 -13.20
CA GLY A 106 -11.75 3.56 -11.99
C GLY A 106 -11.28 2.65 -10.84
N VAL A 107 -11.00 3.27 -9.70
CA VAL A 107 -10.54 2.58 -8.48
C VAL A 107 -11.74 2.21 -7.62
N ILE A 108 -12.22 0.97 -7.75
CA ILE A 108 -13.29 0.45 -6.91
C ILE A 108 -12.68 -0.31 -5.73
N ALA A 109 -12.52 0.40 -4.62
CA ALA A 109 -11.84 -0.11 -3.44
C ALA A 109 -12.39 0.43 -2.12
N GLY A 110 -12.22 -0.35 -1.05
CA GLY A 110 -12.49 0.10 0.32
C GLY A 110 -11.46 1.16 0.77
N GLY A 111 -11.80 1.99 1.76
CA GLY A 111 -11.06 3.22 2.08
C GLY A 111 -9.54 3.08 2.19
N ALA A 112 -9.03 2.14 2.99
CA ALA A 112 -7.60 1.93 3.14
C ALA A 112 -6.91 1.43 1.85
N VAL A 113 -7.58 0.57 1.09
CA VAL A 113 -7.05 0.03 -0.17
C VAL A 113 -7.05 1.10 -1.24
N ARG A 114 -8.11 1.92 -1.30
CA ARG A 114 -8.29 3.00 -2.26
C ARG A 114 -7.15 4.02 -2.19
N ILE A 115 -6.83 4.51 -0.99
CA ILE A 115 -5.75 5.47 -0.77
C ILE A 115 -4.41 4.92 -1.28
N ILE A 116 -4.12 3.64 -1.01
CA ILE A 116 -2.88 3.00 -1.48
C ILE A 116 -2.85 2.87 -3.00
N MET A 117 -3.98 2.51 -3.64
CA MET A 117 -4.06 2.37 -5.10
C MET A 117 -3.93 3.72 -5.82
N GLU A 118 -4.55 4.76 -5.29
CA GLU A 118 -4.46 6.12 -5.82
C GLU A 118 -3.02 6.65 -5.74
N LEU A 119 -2.37 6.53 -4.56
CA LEU A 119 -0.98 6.93 -4.37
C LEU A 119 0.02 6.07 -5.17
N ALA A 120 -0.31 4.81 -5.44
CA ALA A 120 0.47 3.97 -6.33
C ALA A 120 0.32 4.37 -7.81
N GLY A 121 -0.70 5.15 -8.18
CA GLY A 121 -0.94 5.54 -9.59
C GLY A 121 -1.80 4.56 -10.39
N ILE A 122 -2.42 3.58 -9.73
CA ILE A 122 -3.31 2.63 -10.39
C ILE A 122 -4.68 3.30 -10.56
N LYS A 123 -5.14 3.47 -11.80
CA LYS A 123 -6.44 4.13 -12.06
C LYS A 123 -7.58 3.14 -12.23
N ASP A 124 -7.30 1.91 -12.65
CA ASP A 124 -8.34 0.90 -12.93
C ASP A 124 -8.09 -0.36 -12.11
N ILE A 125 -8.94 -0.63 -11.11
CA ILE A 125 -8.84 -1.84 -10.30
C ILE A 125 -10.17 -2.18 -9.62
N LEU A 126 -10.45 -3.48 -9.54
CA LEU A 126 -11.55 -4.02 -8.74
C LEU A 126 -10.97 -4.69 -7.50
N THR A 127 -11.38 -4.26 -6.32
CA THR A 127 -10.89 -4.86 -5.08
C THR A 127 -12.02 -5.21 -4.12
N LYS A 128 -11.76 -6.21 -3.28
CA LYS A 128 -12.65 -6.56 -2.17
C LYS A 128 -11.82 -6.88 -0.94
N SER A 129 -12.08 -6.16 0.17
CA SER A 129 -11.59 -6.56 1.49
C SER A 129 -12.49 -7.66 2.05
N LEU A 130 -11.86 -8.78 2.40
CA LEU A 130 -12.47 -9.95 3.02
C LEU A 130 -11.96 -10.09 4.46
N ARG A 131 -12.73 -10.79 5.30
CA ARG A 131 -12.39 -11.06 6.71
C ARG A 131 -12.39 -9.77 7.56
N SER A 132 -11.24 -9.30 8.07
CA SER A 132 -11.19 -8.18 9.01
C SER A 132 -11.34 -6.81 8.32
N ASN A 133 -12.05 -5.90 8.99
CA ASN A 133 -12.20 -4.51 8.58
C ASN A 133 -11.12 -3.58 9.18
N ASN A 134 -10.12 -4.10 9.89
CA ASN A 134 -9.08 -3.28 10.54
C ASN A 134 -8.17 -2.58 9.50
N PRO A 135 -8.15 -1.24 9.40
CA PRO A 135 -7.30 -0.49 8.46
C PRO A 135 -5.83 -0.93 8.43
N ILE A 136 -5.24 -1.24 9.58
CA ILE A 136 -3.83 -1.65 9.66
C ILE A 136 -3.63 -3.01 8.97
N SER A 137 -4.47 -4.00 9.28
CA SER A 137 -4.35 -5.33 8.67
C SER A 137 -4.68 -5.28 7.17
N VAL A 138 -5.69 -4.48 6.78
CA VAL A 138 -6.08 -4.31 5.38
C VAL A 138 -4.97 -3.64 4.58
N ALA A 139 -4.38 -2.54 5.08
CA ALA A 139 -3.28 -1.86 4.42
C ALA A 139 -2.07 -2.78 4.22
N ASN A 140 -1.66 -3.50 5.28
CA ASN A 140 -0.56 -4.47 5.18
C ASN A 140 -0.88 -5.64 4.24
N ALA A 141 -2.12 -6.12 4.21
CA ALA A 141 -2.55 -7.17 3.28
C ALA A 141 -2.46 -6.68 1.82
N THR A 142 -2.86 -5.44 1.55
CA THR A 142 -2.70 -4.80 0.24
C THR A 142 -1.23 -4.72 -0.16
N MET A 143 -0.36 -4.22 0.73
CA MET A 143 1.09 -4.14 0.47
C MET A 143 1.69 -5.52 0.19
N ASN A 144 1.30 -6.55 0.95
CA ASN A 144 1.72 -7.92 0.72
C ASN A 144 1.27 -8.45 -0.64
N GLY A 145 0.02 -8.16 -1.03
CA GLY A 145 -0.52 -8.52 -2.35
C GLY A 145 0.26 -7.86 -3.48
N LEU A 146 0.54 -6.55 -3.36
CA LEU A 146 1.29 -5.79 -4.36
C LEU A 146 2.74 -6.27 -4.49
N ARG A 147 3.42 -6.60 -3.39
CA ARG A 147 4.79 -7.15 -3.41
C ARG A 147 4.88 -8.54 -4.07
N LYS A 148 3.79 -9.31 -4.06
CA LYS A 148 3.72 -10.64 -4.70
C LYS A 148 3.51 -10.57 -6.21
N LEU A 149 3.14 -9.41 -6.74
CA LEU A 149 2.95 -9.24 -8.17
C LEU A 149 4.28 -9.44 -8.91
N LYS A 150 4.15 -9.96 -10.13
CA LYS A 150 5.28 -10.26 -11.02
C LYS A 150 5.05 -9.55 -12.34
N ASN A 151 6.09 -8.90 -12.84
CA ASN A 151 6.09 -8.33 -14.19
C ASN A 151 6.23 -9.42 -15.25
N ALA A 152 5.63 -9.18 -16.41
CA ALA A 152 5.73 -10.04 -17.59
C ALA A 152 7.19 -10.30 -17.96
N GLU A 153 7.97 -9.24 -18.06
CA GLU A 153 9.40 -9.27 -18.41
C GLU A 153 10.21 -10.13 -17.44
N LEU A 154 9.95 -10.00 -16.13
CA LEU A 154 10.64 -10.80 -15.11
C LEU A 154 10.25 -12.28 -15.20
N VAL A 155 8.99 -12.59 -15.48
CA VAL A 155 8.52 -13.98 -15.66
C VAL A 155 9.09 -14.58 -16.95
N SER A 156 9.18 -13.79 -18.01
CA SER A 156 9.80 -14.15 -19.29
C SER A 156 11.27 -14.54 -19.13
N LYS A 157 12.07 -13.65 -18.52
CA LYS A 157 13.49 -13.91 -18.21
C LYS A 157 13.68 -15.15 -17.34
N ASN A 158 12.86 -15.33 -16.31
CA ASN A 158 12.96 -16.49 -15.43
C ASN A 158 12.57 -17.81 -16.10
N ARG A 159 11.69 -17.79 -17.11
CA ARG A 159 11.20 -18.98 -17.81
C ARG A 159 11.90 -19.26 -19.13
N GLY A 160 12.68 -18.31 -19.65
CA GLY A 160 13.38 -18.43 -20.94
C GLY A 160 12.44 -18.58 -22.14
N LYS A 161 11.20 -18.07 -22.05
CA LYS A 161 10.19 -18.13 -23.12
C LYS A 161 9.91 -16.72 -23.65
N PRO A 162 9.58 -16.56 -24.95
CA PRO A 162 9.23 -15.25 -25.51
C PRO A 162 7.99 -14.67 -24.81
N GLU A 163 7.94 -13.33 -24.72
CA GLU A 163 6.92 -12.60 -23.97
C GLU A 163 5.49 -12.85 -24.48
N GLU A 164 5.35 -13.06 -25.79
CA GLU A 164 4.08 -13.33 -26.47
C GLU A 164 3.38 -14.58 -25.91
N THR A 165 4.14 -15.62 -25.56
CA THR A 165 3.59 -16.89 -25.04
C THR A 165 3.11 -16.78 -23.59
N ILE A 166 3.54 -15.76 -22.84
CA ILE A 166 3.18 -15.59 -21.43
C ILE A 166 1.87 -14.79 -21.30
N TRP A 167 1.47 -14.10 -22.37
CA TRP A 167 0.32 -13.19 -22.39
C TRP A 167 -0.85 -13.66 -23.26
N GLN A 168 -0.67 -14.74 -24.04
CA GLN A 168 -1.77 -15.47 -24.67
C GLN A 168 -2.64 -16.19 -23.65
#